data_AF-A0A4R3XTF5-F1
#
_entry.id   AF-A0A4R3XTF5-F1
#
_cell.length_a   1.000
_cell.length_b   1.000
_cell.length_c   1.000
_cell.angle_alpha   90.00
_cell.angle_beta   90.00
_cell.angle_gamma   90.00
#
_symmetry.space_group_name_H-M   'P 1'
#
loop_
_entity.id
_entity.type
_entity.pdbx_description
1 polymer ?
#
loop_
_entity_poly.entity_id
_entity_poly.type
_entity_poly.pdbx_seq_one_letter_code
_entity_poly.pdbx_strand_id
1 'polypeptide(L)' 'MTEREIKLLLDAHAIKQIQVHYAVMSQGYMIVADGKPLETGKKETREFKTLDATAKLLFKLGVANFSVRLRTTA' A
#
# COMPACT_ATOMS: atom_id res chain seq x y z
N MET A 1 1.34 -6.21 -7.21
CA MET A 1 2.64 -5.56 -7.53
C MET A 1 3.58 -5.72 -6.35
N THR A 2 4.82 -6.14 -6.59
CA THR A 2 5.83 -6.34 -5.55
C THR A 2 6.46 -5.03 -5.09
N GLU A 3 7.12 -5.04 -3.93
CA GLU A 3 7.86 -3.87 -3.41
C GLU A 3 8.93 -3.36 -4.38
N ARG A 4 9.61 -4.28 -5.09
CA ARG A 4 10.64 -3.91 -6.07
C ARG A 4 10.04 -3.15 -7.24
N GLU A 5 8.89 -3.60 -7.75
CA GLU A 5 8.19 -2.91 -8.84
C GLU A 5 7.68 -1.55 -8.39
N ILE A 6 7.14 -1.44 -7.17
CA ILE A 6 6.72 -0.15 -6.62
C ILE A 6 7.91 0.81 -6.54
N LYS A 7 9.05 0.37 -6.02
CA LYS A 7 10.24 1.22 -5.93
C LYS A 7 10.70 1.70 -7.31
N LEU A 8 10.76 0.80 -8.30
CA LEU A 8 11.13 1.17 -9.67
C LEU A 8 10.17 2.21 -10.27
N LEU A 9 8.86 2.06 -10.04
CA LEU A 9 7.87 3.01 -10.53
C LEU A 9 7.89 4.34 -9.78
N LEU A 10 8.22 4.34 -8.48
CA LEU A 10 8.42 5.56 -7.70
C LEU A 10 9.65 6.34 -8.20
N ASP A 11 10.78 5.66 -8.40
CA ASP A 11 12.01 6.27 -8.91
C ASP A 11 11.78 6.86 -10.31
N ALA A 12 10.98 6.19 -11.14
CA ALA A 12 10.57 6.66 -12.47
C ALA A 12 9.45 7.72 -12.45
N HIS A 13 8.96 8.15 -11.27
CA HIS A 13 7.82 9.07 -11.12
C HIS A 13 6.55 8.61 -11.87
N ALA A 14 6.39 7.29 -12.01
CA ALA A 14 5.30 6.66 -12.76
C ALA A 14 4.08 6.35 -11.87
N ILE A 15 4.25 6.29 -10.54
CA ILE A 15 3.13 6.15 -9.61
C ILE A 15 2.45 7.50 -9.40
N LYS A 16 1.15 7.56 -9.70
CA LYS A 16 0.36 8.79 -9.53
C LYS A 16 -0.22 8.92 -8.12
N GLN A 17 -0.62 7.79 -7.53
CA GLN A 17 -1.30 7.77 -6.25
C GLN A 17 -0.94 6.53 -5.43
N ILE A 18 -0.66 6.76 -4.14
CA ILE A 18 -0.59 5.72 -3.13
C ILE A 18 -1.73 5.90 -2.12
N GLN A 19 -2.43 4.80 -1.88
CA GLN A 19 -3.51 4.70 -0.91
C GLN A 19 -3.24 3.56 0.06
N VAL A 20 -3.68 3.75 1.30
CA VAL A 20 -3.82 2.68 2.28
C VAL A 20 -5.29 2.37 2.44
N HIS A 21 -5.71 1.16 2.13
CA HIS A 21 -7.10 0.72 2.29
C HIS A 21 -7.20 -0.06 3.61
N TYR A 22 -8.17 0.30 4.45
CA TYR A 22 -8.53 -0.54 5.60
C TYR A 22 -9.66 -1.49 5.19
N ALA A 23 -9.43 -2.79 5.35
CA ALA A 23 -10.40 -3.83 5.12
C ALA A 23 -10.93 -4.34 6.47
N VAL A 24 -12.18 -3.96 6.78
CA VAL A 24 -12.85 -4.29 8.05
C VAL A 24 -12.94 -5.81 8.26
N MET A 25 -13.21 -6.57 7.19
CA MET A 25 -13.36 -8.03 7.27
C MET A 25 -12.04 -8.79 7.50
N SER A 26 -10.90 -8.28 7.01
CA SER A 26 -9.58 -8.88 7.28
C SER A 26 -8.85 -8.23 8.46
N GLN A 27 -9.46 -7.25 9.12
CA GLN A 27 -8.88 -6.46 10.21
C GLN A 27 -7.48 -5.92 9.86
N GLY A 28 -7.29 -5.52 8.60
CA GLY A 28 -5.97 -5.23 8.05
C GLY A 28 -5.94 -3.98 7.18
N TYR A 29 -4.74 -3.43 7.04
CA TYR A 29 -4.40 -2.35 6.13
C TYR A 29 -3.66 -2.93 4.92
N MET A 30 -3.92 -2.39 3.74
CA MET A 30 -3.27 -2.80 2.49
C MET A 30 -2.78 -1.56 1.75
N ILE A 31 -1.58 -1.64 1.17
CA ILE A 31 -1.06 -0.58 0.30
C ILE A 31 -1.58 -0.83 -1.11
N VAL A 32 -2.09 0.22 -1.74
CA VAL A 32 -2.59 0.22 -3.11
C VAL A 32 -1.90 1.35 -3.87
N ALA A 33 -1.13 1.01 -4.90
CA ALA A 33 -0.47 1.96 -5.79
C ALA A 33 -1.17 1.93 -7.15
N ASP A 34 -1.71 3.07 -7.58
CA ASP A 34 -2.49 3.22 -8.82
C ASP A 34 -3.56 2.12 -9.02
N GLY A 35 -4.28 1.81 -7.93
CA GLY A 35 -5.34 0.80 -7.93
C GLY A 35 -4.85 -0.65 -7.84
N LYS A 36 -3.54 -0.90 -7.82
CA LYS A 36 -2.96 -2.25 -7.70
C LYS A 36 -2.46 -2.50 -6.28
N PRO A 37 -2.83 -3.62 -5.64
CA PRO A 37 -2.37 -3.94 -4.30
C PRO A 37 -0.87 -4.30 -4.28
N LEU A 38 -0.21 -3.91 -3.20
CA LEU A 38 1.11 -4.42 -2.86
C LEU A 38 1.00 -5.91 -2.55
N GLU A 39 1.89 -6.71 -3.13
CA GLU A 39 1.91 -8.15 -3.02
C GLU A 39 3.20 -8.63 -2.36
N THR A 40 3.11 -9.81 -1.74
CA THR A 40 4.25 -10.58 -1.29
C THR A 40 4.96 -11.24 -2.48
N GLY A 41 6.15 -11.82 -2.26
CA GLY A 41 6.83 -12.62 -3.28
C GLY A 41 6.01 -13.83 -3.78
N LYS A 42 4.95 -14.22 -3.07
CA LYS A 42 4.01 -15.29 -3.45
C LYS A 42 2.79 -14.78 -4.24
N LYS A 43 2.74 -13.50 -4.62
CA LYS A 43 1.60 -12.83 -5.27
C LYS A 43 0.32 -12.76 -4.42
N GLU A 44 0.44 -12.90 -3.12
CA GLU A 44 -0.66 -12.64 -2.18
C GLU A 44 -0.68 -11.16 -1.84
N THR A 45 -1.87 -10.58 -1.63
CA THR A 45 -1.97 -9.18 -1.17
C THR A 45 -1.31 -9.08 0.20
N ARG A 46 -0.39 -8.12 0.34
CA ARG A 46 0.31 -7.89 1.60
C ARG A 46 -0.56 -7.08 2.53
N GLU A 47 -0.92 -7.70 3.65
CA GLU A 47 -1.68 -7.06 4.72
C GLU A 47 -0.77 -6.61 5.86
N PHE A 48 -1.20 -5.54 6.54
CA PHE A 48 -0.54 -4.94 7.69
C PHE A 48 -1.54 -4.83 8.83
N LYS A 49 -1.12 -5.17 10.04
CA LYS A 49 -1.98 -5.10 11.23
C LYS A 49 -2.32 -3.66 11.62
N THR A 50 -1.43 -2.70 11.35
CA THR A 50 -1.58 -1.31 11.78
C THR A 50 -1.21 -0.34 10.66
N LEU A 51 -1.83 0.84 10.69
CA LEU A 51 -1.49 1.94 9.78
C LEU A 51 -0.02 2.38 9.95
N ASP A 52 0.50 2.35 11.17
CA ASP A 52 1.92 2.66 11.46
C ASP A 52 2.88 1.71 10.72
N ALA A 53 2.60 0.40 10.73
CA ALA A 53 3.41 -0.56 9.99
C ALA A 53 3.39 -0.30 8.48
N THR A 54 2.24 0.14 7.96
CA THR A 54 2.09 0.57 6.57
C THR A 54 2.90 1.83 6.26
N ALA A 55 2.77 2.87 7.10
CA ALA A 55 3.49 4.12 6.95
C ALA A 55 5.02 3.93 7.01
N LYS A 56 5.50 3.08 7.92
CA LYS A 56 6.92 2.73 8.04
C LYS A 56 7.49 2.11 6.76
N LEU A 57 6.71 1.27 6.07
CA LEU A 57 7.14 0.72 4.80
C LEU A 57 7.14 1.79 3.70
N LEU A 58 6.07 2.59 3.60
CA LEU A 58 5.97 3.67 2.62
C LEU A 58 7.14 4.66 2.75
N PHE A 59 7.49 5.03 3.98
CA PHE A 59 8.64 5.91 4.25
C PHE A 59 9.97 5.29 3.78
N LYS A 60 10.19 3.99 4.02
CA LYS A 60 11.37 3.27 3.49
C LYS A 60 11.43 3.24 1.96
N LEU A 61 10.27 3.30 1.30
CA LEU A 61 10.15 3.36 -0.16
C LEU A 61 10.26 4.80 -0.71
N GLY A 62 10.47 5.81 0.14
CA GLY A 62 10.57 7.21 -0.28
C GLY A 62 9.22 7.90 -0.50
N VAL A 63 8.12 7.31 -0.03
CA VAL A 63 6.77 7.86 -0.17
C VAL A 63 6.47 8.77 1.01
N ALA A 64 6.38 10.08 0.76
CA ALA A 64 6.05 11.07 1.78
C ALA A 64 4.55 11.40 1.85
N ASN A 65 3.82 11.22 0.74
CA ASN A 65 2.40 11.54 0.62
C ASN A 65 1.60 10.29 0.26
N PHE A 66 0.59 9.97 1.07
CA PHE A 66 -0.37 8.92 0.79
C PHE A 66 -1.73 9.27 1.41
N SER A 67 -2.79 8.64 0.93
CA SER A 67 -4.14 8.81 1.46
C SER A 67 -4.62 7.53 2.14
N VAL A 68 -5.44 7.65 3.19
CA VAL A 68 -6.06 6.49 3.84
C VAL A 68 -7.53 6.44 3.44
N ARG A 69 -7.97 5.29 2.93
CA ARG A 69 -9.37 5.02 2.60
C ARG A 69 -9.90 3.98 3.57
N LEU A 70 -10.77 4.41 4.47
CA LEU A 70 -11.52 3.54 5.36
C LEU A 70 -12.73 3.03 4.61
N ARG A 71 -12.83 1.71 4.40
CA ARG A 71 -14.07 1.10 3.89
C ARG A 71 -15.00 0.82 5.06
N THR A 72 -15.79 1.82 5.46
CA THR A 72 -16.93 1.59 6.34
C THR A 72 -18.02 0.94 5.49
N THR A 73 -18.35 -0.32 5.74
CA THR A 73 -19.60 -0.89 5.24
C THR A 73 -20.75 -0.09 5.86
N ALA A 74 -21.52 0.60 5.02
CA ALA A 74 -22.90 0.96 5.34
C ALA A 74 -23.81 -0.19 4.90
#